data_AF-A0A066Y0C0-F1
#
_entry.id   AF-A0A066Y0C0-F1
#
_cell.length_a   1.000
_cell.length_b   1.000
_cell.length_c   1.000
_cell.angle_alpha   90.00
_cell.angle_beta   90.00
_cell.angle_gamma   90.00
#
_symmetry.space_group_name_H-M   'P 1'
#
loop_
_entity.id
_entity.type
_entity.pdbx_description
1 polymer ?
#
loop_
_entity_poly.entity_id
_entity_poly.type
_entity_poly.pdbx_seq_one_letter_code
_entity_poly.pdbx_strand_id
1 'polypeptide(L)'
;MGCLNLTFLLESGAFADFRLICTDSNGVKKTFSEHRNIVFAQCVKIRDLATIALIRKDSDGIEFAYLEYDPIPFGAILHFLYSGEYRAESQPATRRRGKSEQDLHDAPHSLFYSLRALKLSHELEVFVMYEEAASALCCAVEYYIHHVDFCGMVDELYSTCGHHTQFNMYIDRIAGVISENSLVDRRFQDRLHPIMLKHPRLALDVAEATFETLAETRRESVRAQEEISDMRAQGFRRDEFWDQAEKERQRNREIGQKSADSFEDQIVGGGFKRSPSPQYNVRMVQEWECGVQGCYMRTRYAFMKHEHMVIDV
;
A
#
# COMPACT_ATOMS: atom_id res chain seq x y z
N MET A 1 1.46 21.28 11.60
CA MET A 1 0.22 21.78 12.23
C MET A 1 -0.54 20.56 12.73
N GLY A 2 -1.00 20.53 13.99
CA GLY A 2 -1.67 19.35 14.53
C GLY A 2 -3.04 19.15 13.87
N CYS A 3 -3.27 18.00 13.24
CA CYS A 3 -4.56 17.64 12.68
C CYS A 3 -5.57 17.44 13.82
N LEU A 4 -6.55 18.34 13.92
CA LEU A 4 -7.66 18.18 14.84
C LEU A 4 -8.56 17.08 14.28
N ASN A 5 -8.51 15.89 14.88
CA ASN A 5 -9.36 14.79 14.47
C ASN A 5 -10.79 15.02 15.00
N LEU A 6 -11.72 15.35 14.08
CA LEU A 6 -13.12 15.63 14.37
C LEU A 6 -14.05 14.45 14.11
N THR A 7 -13.51 13.25 13.86
CA THR A 7 -14.29 12.06 13.47
C THR A 7 -15.40 11.72 14.46
N PHE A 8 -15.24 12.04 15.75
CA PHE A 8 -16.28 11.81 16.75
C PHE A 8 -17.59 12.55 16.42
N LEU A 9 -17.54 13.71 15.76
CA LEU A 9 -18.72 14.46 15.31
C LEU A 9 -19.46 13.71 14.20
N LEU A 10 -18.72 13.15 13.25
CA LEU A 10 -19.26 12.32 12.18
C LEU A 10 -19.93 11.04 12.73
N GLU A 11 -19.23 10.34 13.63
CA GLU A 11 -19.70 9.07 14.19
C GLU A 11 -20.92 9.23 15.12
N SER A 12 -20.95 10.30 15.92
CA SER A 12 -22.06 10.57 16.83
C SER A 12 -23.25 11.27 16.17
N GLY A 13 -23.04 11.94 15.03
CA GLY A 13 -24.01 12.81 14.39
C GLY A 13 -24.40 14.04 15.24
N ALA A 14 -23.66 14.32 16.32
CA ALA A 14 -23.98 15.40 17.24
C ALA A 14 -23.84 16.75 16.55
N PHE A 15 -24.90 17.57 16.60
CA PHE A 15 -24.98 18.91 15.99
C PHE A 15 -24.91 18.94 14.46
N ALA A 16 -25.15 17.81 13.80
CA ALA A 16 -25.25 17.76 12.35
C ALA A 16 -26.41 18.65 11.85
N ASP A 17 -26.11 19.49 10.86
CA ASP A 17 -27.04 20.44 10.26
C ASP A 17 -27.52 20.00 8.86
N PHE A 18 -27.01 18.86 8.38
CA PHE A 18 -27.34 18.32 7.06
C PHE A 18 -27.24 16.79 7.02
N ARG A 19 -27.96 16.17 6.08
CA ARG A 19 -27.81 14.73 5.80
C ARG A 19 -27.47 14.46 4.35
N LEU A 20 -26.45 13.64 4.12
CA LEU A 20 -26.10 13.11 2.81
C LEU A 20 -26.56 11.66 2.74
N ILE A 21 -27.35 11.33 1.72
CA ILE A 21 -27.90 9.98 1.55
C ILE A 21 -27.29 9.37 0.31
N CYS A 22 -26.48 8.33 0.52
CA CYS A 22 -25.90 7.50 -0.53
C CYS A 22 -26.73 6.24 -0.73
N THR A 23 -26.71 5.67 -1.93
CA THR A 23 -27.42 4.43 -2.23
C THR A 23 -26.44 3.45 -2.85
N ASP A 24 -26.33 2.26 -2.28
CA ASP A 24 -25.47 1.21 -2.85
C ASP A 24 -26.09 0.58 -4.12
N SER A 25 -25.32 -0.29 -4.78
CA SER A 25 -25.78 -1.01 -5.98
C SER A 25 -26.99 -1.92 -5.75
N ASN A 26 -27.28 -2.29 -4.51
CA ASN A 26 -28.43 -3.11 -4.13
C ASN A 26 -29.66 -2.25 -3.78
N GLY A 27 -29.56 -0.93 -3.91
CA GLY A 27 -30.63 0.01 -3.56
C GLY A 27 -30.72 0.32 -2.06
N VAL A 28 -29.77 -0.15 -1.24
CA VAL A 28 -29.71 0.12 0.19
C VAL A 28 -29.20 1.53 0.41
N LYS A 29 -30.00 2.32 1.11
CA LYS A 29 -29.67 3.71 1.43
C LYS A 29 -28.89 3.78 2.73
N LYS A 30 -27.77 4.50 2.72
CA LYS A 30 -27.01 4.88 3.91
C LYS A 30 -27.09 6.38 4.09
N THR A 31 -27.46 6.80 5.29
CA THR A 31 -27.57 8.22 5.66
C THR A 31 -26.37 8.61 6.50
N PHE A 32 -25.73 9.72 6.13
CA PHE A 32 -24.63 10.32 6.85
C PHE A 32 -25.11 11.65 7.43
N SER A 33 -24.94 11.84 8.74
CA SER A 33 -25.30 13.09 9.43
C SER A 33 -24.05 13.96 9.48
N GLU A 34 -24.08 15.09 8.79
CA GLU A 34 -22.91 15.88 8.44
C GLU A 34 -23.00 17.33 8.90
N HIS A 35 -21.83 17.98 8.93
CA HIS A 35 -21.68 19.39 9.21
C HIS A 35 -21.27 20.13 7.94
N ARG A 36 -22.15 20.97 7.39
CA ARG A 36 -21.88 21.71 6.14
C ARG A 36 -20.58 22.48 6.21
N ASN A 37 -20.33 23.16 7.32
CA ASN A 37 -19.11 23.96 7.51
C ASN A 37 -17.82 23.13 7.48
N ILE A 38 -17.88 21.83 7.79
CA ILE A 38 -16.72 20.94 7.72
C ILE A 38 -16.59 20.38 6.31
N VAL A 39 -17.66 19.78 5.78
CA VAL A 39 -17.63 19.05 4.50
C VAL A 39 -17.52 20.02 3.32
N PHE A 40 -18.34 21.07 3.27
CA PHE A 40 -18.41 21.98 2.12
C PHE A 40 -17.23 22.95 2.04
N ALA A 41 -16.57 23.22 3.17
CA ALA A 41 -15.35 24.03 3.19
C ALA A 41 -14.16 23.27 2.60
N GLN A 42 -14.14 21.94 2.74
CA GLN A 42 -13.02 21.11 2.31
C GLN A 42 -13.25 20.41 0.97
N CYS A 43 -14.51 20.18 0.58
CA CYS A 43 -14.85 19.59 -0.71
C CYS A 43 -15.94 20.41 -1.42
N VAL A 44 -15.50 21.25 -2.36
CA VAL A 44 -16.36 22.09 -3.19
C VAL A 44 -17.31 21.25 -4.05
N LYS A 45 -16.85 20.11 -4.59
CA LYS A 45 -17.71 19.23 -5.39
C LYS A 45 -18.88 18.65 -4.62
N ILE A 46 -18.67 18.19 -3.38
CA ILE A 46 -19.78 17.71 -2.54
C ILE A 46 -20.78 18.84 -2.27
N ARG A 47 -20.29 20.07 -1.99
CA ARG A 47 -21.16 21.24 -1.83
C ARG A 47 -22.00 21.48 -3.07
N ASP A 48 -21.37 21.54 -4.23
CA ASP A 48 -22.05 21.87 -5.49
C ASP A 48 -23.08 20.78 -5.83
N LEU A 49 -22.71 19.50 -5.69
CA LEU A 49 -23.63 18.37 -5.86
C LEU A 49 -24.81 18.43 -4.88
N ALA A 50 -24.57 18.74 -3.60
CA ALA A 50 -25.61 18.87 -2.60
C ALA A 50 -26.54 20.08 -2.86
N THR A 51 -26.05 21.15 -3.49
CA THR A 51 -26.87 22.31 -3.86
C THR A 51 -27.71 22.09 -5.12
N ILE A 52 -27.21 21.30 -6.08
CA ILE A 52 -27.93 20.96 -7.31
C ILE A 52 -28.96 19.86 -7.06
N ALA A 53 -28.64 18.93 -6.15
CA ALA A 53 -29.58 17.91 -5.72
C ALA A 53 -30.85 18.55 -5.15
N LEU A 54 -32.00 17.89 -5.35
CA LEU A 54 -33.28 18.33 -4.79
C LEU A 54 -33.19 18.30 -3.26
N ILE A 55 -32.86 19.44 -2.65
CA ILE A 55 -32.81 19.59 -1.20
C ILE A 55 -34.22 19.44 -0.65
N ARG A 56 -34.40 18.46 0.23
CA ARG A 56 -35.65 18.24 0.96
C ARG A 56 -35.42 18.53 2.43
N LYS A 57 -36.47 18.97 3.12
CA LYS A 57 -36.48 19.12 4.58
C LYS A 57 -37.17 17.91 5.20
N ASP A 58 -36.53 17.34 6.19
CA ASP A 58 -37.14 16.29 7.00
C ASP A 58 -38.12 16.88 8.03
N SER A 59 -38.87 16.03 8.73
CA SER A 59 -39.80 16.43 9.81
C SER A 59 -39.14 17.29 10.88
N ASP A 60 -37.85 17.08 11.10
CA ASP A 60 -37.05 17.73 12.13
C ASP A 60 -36.45 19.07 11.64
N GLY A 61 -36.77 19.48 10.40
CA GLY A 61 -36.27 20.70 9.77
C GLY A 61 -34.87 20.58 9.17
N ILE A 62 -34.17 19.47 9.40
CA ILE A 62 -32.84 19.19 8.83
C ILE A 62 -32.96 18.93 7.33
N GLU A 63 -32.10 19.58 6.55
CA GLU A 63 -32.05 19.44 5.11
C GLU A 63 -31.25 18.19 4.70
N PHE A 64 -31.61 17.57 3.57
CA PHE A 64 -30.89 16.42 3.05
C PHE A 64 -30.79 16.42 1.52
N ALA A 65 -29.73 15.78 1.02
CA ALA A 65 -29.49 15.54 -0.39
C ALA A 65 -29.20 14.06 -0.67
N TYR A 66 -29.70 13.57 -1.81
CA TYR A 66 -29.34 12.26 -2.33
C TYR A 66 -28.12 12.39 -3.24
N LEU A 67 -27.14 11.54 -3.03
CA LEU A 67 -25.96 11.40 -3.87
C LEU A 67 -25.90 9.97 -4.43
N GLU A 68 -25.58 9.86 -5.72
CA GLU A 68 -25.45 8.58 -6.42
C GLU A 68 -24.05 7.97 -6.22
N TYR A 69 -23.64 7.82 -4.96
CA TYR A 69 -22.36 7.22 -4.59
C TYR A 69 -22.53 5.93 -3.80
N ASP A 70 -21.59 5.00 -3.98
CA ASP A 70 -21.43 3.84 -3.10
C ASP A 70 -21.12 4.36 -1.68
N PRO A 71 -21.91 3.99 -0.66
CA PRO A 71 -21.72 4.49 0.68
C PRO A 71 -20.37 4.13 1.32
N ILE A 72 -19.70 3.07 0.88
CA ILE A 72 -18.43 2.63 1.47
C ILE A 72 -17.30 3.63 1.15
N PRO A 73 -16.92 3.85 -0.13
CA PRO A 73 -15.91 4.84 -0.46
C PRO A 73 -16.33 6.26 -0.08
N PHE A 74 -17.64 6.58 -0.13
CA PHE A 74 -18.13 7.89 0.29
C PHE A 74 -17.92 8.11 1.79
N GLY A 75 -18.18 7.09 2.61
CA GLY A 75 -17.87 7.14 4.04
C GLY A 75 -16.37 7.36 4.30
N ALA A 76 -15.48 6.74 3.52
CA ALA A 76 -14.04 6.95 3.62
C ALA A 76 -13.65 8.41 3.35
N ILE A 77 -14.27 9.04 2.34
CA ILE A 77 -14.08 10.47 2.02
C ILE A 77 -14.51 11.32 3.21
N LEU A 78 -15.69 11.07 3.78
CA LEU A 78 -16.17 11.81 4.94
C LEU A 78 -15.23 11.66 6.14
N HIS A 79 -14.80 10.44 6.47
CA HIS A 79 -13.81 10.21 7.52
C HIS A 79 -12.51 11.00 7.28
N PHE A 80 -12.03 11.04 6.04
CA PHE A 80 -10.86 11.85 5.68
C PHE A 80 -11.12 13.34 5.91
N LEU A 81 -12.26 13.88 5.47
CA LEU A 81 -12.58 15.30 5.66
C LEU A 81 -12.69 15.70 7.14
N TYR A 82 -13.02 14.79 8.05
CA TYR A 82 -13.08 15.09 9.49
C TYR A 82 -11.75 14.85 10.23
N SER A 83 -10.91 13.94 9.75
CA SER A 83 -9.67 13.56 10.45
C SER A 83 -8.40 14.13 9.83
N GLY A 84 -8.43 14.44 8.54
CA GLY A 84 -7.25 14.69 7.72
C GLY A 84 -6.39 13.44 7.50
N GLU A 85 -6.90 12.23 7.82
CA GLU A 85 -6.16 10.97 7.69
C GLU A 85 -6.97 9.97 6.87
N TYR A 86 -6.38 9.44 5.79
CA TYR A 86 -6.96 8.31 5.09
C TYR A 86 -6.58 7.03 5.82
N ARG A 87 -7.57 6.44 6.48
CA ARG A 87 -7.47 5.08 6.99
C ARG A 87 -8.16 4.19 5.98
N ALA A 88 -7.36 3.57 5.11
CA ALA A 88 -7.83 2.37 4.44
C ALA A 88 -8.38 1.47 5.54
N GLU A 89 -9.64 1.03 5.44
CA GLU A 89 -10.15 -0.01 6.32
C GLU A 89 -9.26 -1.24 6.06
N SER A 90 -8.16 -1.34 6.80
CA SER A 90 -7.47 -2.59 6.95
C SER A 90 -8.49 -3.43 7.69
N GLN A 91 -9.29 -4.21 6.99
CA GLN A 91 -9.69 -5.48 7.56
C GLN A 91 -8.38 -6.25 7.64
N PRO A 92 -7.73 -6.31 8.82
CA PRO A 92 -6.58 -7.15 8.92
C PRO A 92 -7.11 -8.56 8.75
N ALA A 93 -6.35 -9.42 8.08
CA ALA A 93 -6.58 -10.87 8.06
C ALA A 93 -6.51 -11.51 9.47
N THR A 94 -6.61 -10.74 10.55
CA THR A 94 -6.86 -11.23 11.90
C THR A 94 -8.35 -11.47 12.10
N ARG A 95 -8.77 -12.67 11.71
CA ARG A 95 -9.96 -13.37 12.21
C ARG A 95 -10.11 -13.13 13.73
N ARG A 96 -11.02 -12.24 14.14
CA ARG A 96 -11.52 -12.32 15.53
C ARG A 96 -12.36 -13.59 15.61
N ARG A 97 -11.97 -14.49 16.52
CA ARG A 97 -12.69 -15.73 16.83
C ARG A 97 -14.14 -15.35 17.20
N GLY A 98 -15.09 -15.56 16.28
CA GLY A 98 -16.51 -15.27 16.50
C GLY A 98 -17.25 -14.42 15.45
N LYS A 99 -16.58 -13.87 14.42
CA LYS A 99 -17.29 -13.25 13.28
C LYS A 99 -17.86 -14.33 12.35
N SER A 100 -19.10 -14.16 11.90
CA SER A 100 -19.76 -15.09 10.98
C SER A 100 -19.08 -15.02 9.61
N GLU A 101 -19.04 -16.14 8.87
CA GLU A 101 -18.51 -16.17 7.50
C GLU A 101 -19.32 -15.28 6.54
N GLN A 102 -20.56 -14.95 6.88
CA GLN A 102 -21.41 -14.07 6.09
C GLN A 102 -21.00 -12.58 6.16
N ASP A 103 -20.43 -12.11 7.27
CA ASP A 103 -19.96 -10.71 7.39
C ASP A 103 -18.70 -10.41 6.54
N LEU A 104 -18.04 -11.44 6.01
CA LEU A 104 -16.82 -11.33 5.21
C LEU A 104 -17.09 -11.16 3.71
N HIS A 105 -18.28 -11.54 3.24
CA HIS A 105 -18.66 -11.38 1.84
C HIS A 105 -19.16 -9.97 1.52
N ASP A 106 -19.64 -9.23 2.53
CA ASP A 106 -20.25 -7.91 2.35
C ASP A 106 -19.26 -6.75 2.46
N ALA A 107 -18.04 -6.99 2.96
CA ALA A 107 -17.01 -5.96 3.05
C ALA A 107 -16.01 -6.05 1.87
N PRO A 108 -15.76 -4.96 1.13
CA PRO A 108 -14.81 -5.00 0.03
C PRO A 108 -13.41 -5.33 0.53
N HIS A 109 -12.76 -6.30 -0.12
CA HIS A 109 -11.35 -6.63 0.09
C HIS A 109 -10.50 -5.35 0.07
N SER A 110 -9.48 -5.25 0.91
CA SER A 110 -8.64 -4.04 1.09
C SER A 110 -8.11 -3.44 -0.23
N LEU A 111 -7.83 -4.32 -1.20
CA LEU A 111 -7.51 -3.99 -2.60
C LEU A 111 -8.59 -3.13 -3.29
N PHE A 112 -9.85 -3.53 -3.21
CA PHE A 112 -10.96 -2.79 -3.81
C PHE A 112 -11.35 -1.57 -2.98
N TYR A 113 -11.17 -1.59 -1.66
CA TYR A 113 -11.45 -0.43 -0.81
C TYR A 113 -10.61 0.77 -1.24
N SER A 114 -9.29 0.60 -1.34
CA SER A 114 -8.38 1.69 -1.73
C SER A 114 -8.58 2.11 -3.18
N LEU A 115 -8.86 1.17 -4.08
CA LEU A 115 -9.19 1.48 -5.46
C LEU A 115 -10.48 2.32 -5.57
N ARG A 116 -11.54 1.96 -4.84
CA ARG A 116 -12.81 2.72 -4.86
C ARG A 116 -12.67 4.09 -4.21
N ALA A 117 -11.95 4.18 -3.10
CA ALA A 117 -11.63 5.45 -2.45
C ALA A 117 -10.80 6.37 -3.38
N LEU A 118 -9.85 5.79 -4.11
CA LEU A 118 -9.06 6.51 -5.12
C LEU A 118 -9.92 7.06 -6.26
N LYS A 119 -10.82 6.24 -6.82
CA LYS A 119 -11.75 6.70 -7.87
C LYS A 119 -12.60 7.87 -7.40
N LEU A 120 -13.21 7.71 -6.23
CA LEU A 120 -14.13 8.70 -5.70
C LEU A 120 -13.41 9.97 -5.27
N SER A 121 -12.22 9.89 -4.70
CA SER A 121 -11.41 11.08 -4.37
C SER A 121 -10.99 11.85 -5.61
N HIS A 122 -10.66 11.16 -6.71
CA HIS A 122 -10.43 11.82 -7.99
C HIS A 122 -11.70 12.51 -8.51
N GLU A 123 -12.83 11.79 -8.49
CA GLU A 123 -14.11 12.35 -8.93
C GLU A 123 -14.53 13.57 -8.10
N LEU A 124 -14.30 13.56 -6.79
CA LEU A 124 -14.63 14.65 -5.87
C LEU A 124 -13.52 15.71 -5.73
N GLU A 125 -12.43 15.60 -6.49
CA GLU A 125 -11.27 16.51 -6.48
C GLU A 125 -10.62 16.67 -5.09
N VAL A 126 -10.62 15.60 -4.29
CA VAL A 126 -9.93 15.53 -2.99
C VAL A 126 -8.53 14.95 -3.18
N PHE A 127 -7.64 15.74 -3.80
CA PHE A 127 -6.33 15.26 -4.26
C PHE A 127 -5.41 14.72 -3.17
N VAL A 128 -5.47 15.25 -1.95
CA VAL A 128 -4.65 14.74 -0.83
C VAL A 128 -5.06 13.31 -0.47
N MET A 129 -6.36 13.05 -0.38
CA MET A 129 -6.86 11.69 -0.16
C MET A 129 -6.58 10.78 -1.35
N TYR A 130 -6.61 11.31 -2.57
CA TYR A 130 -6.27 10.55 -3.77
C TYR A 130 -4.85 9.98 -3.69
N GLU A 131 -3.86 10.80 -3.30
CA GLU A 131 -2.47 10.36 -3.11
C GLU A 131 -2.34 9.32 -1.99
N GLU A 132 -3.02 9.53 -0.86
CA GLU A 132 -2.99 8.57 0.26
C GLU A 132 -3.65 7.23 -0.12
N ALA A 133 -4.77 7.26 -0.85
CA ALA A 133 -5.45 6.07 -1.36
C ALA A 133 -4.61 5.34 -2.41
N ALA A 134 -3.91 6.08 -3.27
CA ALA A 134 -2.99 5.53 -4.27
C ALA A 134 -1.80 4.83 -3.63
N SER A 135 -1.20 5.47 -2.62
CA SER A 135 -0.12 4.89 -1.84
C SER A 135 -0.57 3.63 -1.10
N ALA A 136 -1.74 3.68 -0.45
CA ALA A 136 -2.32 2.52 0.23
C ALA A 136 -2.61 1.36 -0.73
N LEU A 137 -3.10 1.65 -1.94
CA LEU A 137 -3.31 0.66 -2.98
C LEU A 137 -1.99 0.00 -3.42
N CYS A 138 -0.93 0.77 -3.64
CA CYS A 138 0.38 0.22 -3.99
C CYS A 138 0.91 -0.71 -2.89
N CYS A 139 0.79 -0.32 -1.62
CA CYS A 139 1.15 -1.18 -0.51
C CYS A 139 0.29 -2.46 -0.49
N ALA A 140 -1.03 -2.34 -0.67
CA ALA A 140 -1.92 -3.51 -0.70
C ALA A 140 -1.57 -4.46 -1.86
N VAL A 141 -1.19 -3.94 -3.02
CA VAL A 141 -0.74 -4.74 -4.17
C VAL A 141 0.46 -5.61 -3.81
N GLU A 142 1.47 -5.05 -3.15
CA GLU A 142 2.66 -5.80 -2.71
C GLU A 142 2.30 -6.96 -1.78
N TYR A 143 1.34 -6.76 -0.86
CA TYR A 143 0.92 -7.80 0.09
C TYR A 143 -0.02 -8.86 -0.51
N TYR A 144 -0.87 -8.48 -1.48
CA TYR A 144 -1.96 -9.32 -1.97
C TYR A 144 -1.77 -9.76 -3.42
N ILE A 145 -0.56 -9.68 -3.98
CA ILE A 145 -0.32 -9.99 -5.39
C ILE A 145 -0.77 -11.40 -5.81
N HIS A 146 -0.61 -12.40 -4.93
CA HIS A 146 -1.04 -13.76 -5.20
C HIS A 146 -2.51 -14.03 -4.84
N HIS A 147 -3.23 -13.05 -4.29
CA HIS A 147 -4.63 -13.20 -3.90
C HIS A 147 -5.53 -13.49 -5.11
N VAL A 148 -6.65 -14.19 -4.91
CA VAL A 148 -7.59 -14.53 -5.99
C VAL A 148 -8.15 -13.28 -6.68
N ASP A 149 -8.40 -12.24 -5.90
CA ASP A 149 -9.00 -10.99 -6.35
C ASP A 149 -8.04 -10.00 -7.02
N PHE A 150 -6.72 -10.24 -6.94
CA PHE A 150 -5.72 -9.30 -7.47
C PHE A 150 -5.95 -8.99 -8.95
N CYS A 151 -6.17 -10.02 -9.76
CA CYS A 151 -6.46 -9.90 -11.19
C CYS A 151 -7.72 -9.06 -11.45
N GLY A 152 -8.79 -9.26 -10.66
CA GLY A 152 -10.01 -8.45 -10.78
C GLY A 152 -9.78 -6.98 -10.42
N MET A 153 -8.97 -6.72 -9.39
CA MET A 153 -8.57 -5.36 -9.04
C MET A 153 -7.78 -4.69 -10.16
N VAL A 154 -6.80 -5.38 -10.76
CA VAL A 154 -6.01 -4.84 -11.89
C VAL A 154 -6.91 -4.53 -13.10
N ASP A 155 -7.85 -5.43 -13.43
CA ASP A 155 -8.82 -5.20 -14.51
C ASP A 155 -9.65 -3.94 -14.24
N GLU A 156 -10.19 -3.81 -13.02
CA GLU A 156 -10.97 -2.66 -12.61
C GLU A 156 -10.13 -1.36 -12.60
N LEU A 157 -8.88 -1.44 -12.17
CA LEU A 157 -7.96 -0.31 -12.13
C LEU A 157 -7.70 0.26 -13.53
N TYR A 158 -7.31 -0.58 -14.48
CA TYR A 158 -7.02 -0.14 -15.85
C TYR A 158 -8.28 0.27 -16.62
N SER A 159 -9.44 -0.32 -16.28
CA SER A 159 -10.72 0.09 -16.85
C SER A 159 -11.17 1.50 -16.43
N THR A 160 -10.65 2.03 -15.34
CA THR A 160 -11.16 3.27 -14.73
C THR A 160 -10.09 4.34 -14.57
N CYS A 161 -9.06 4.06 -13.79
CA CYS A 161 -8.00 5.00 -13.42
C CYS A 161 -6.81 4.94 -14.38
N GLY A 162 -6.74 3.89 -15.20
CA GLY A 162 -5.64 3.63 -16.14
C GLY A 162 -5.39 4.75 -17.16
N HIS A 163 -6.28 5.74 -17.29
CA HIS A 163 -6.16 6.84 -18.24
C HIS A 163 -5.73 8.16 -17.58
N HIS A 164 -5.74 8.24 -16.25
CA HIS A 164 -5.48 9.49 -15.53
C HIS A 164 -3.96 9.72 -15.43
N THR A 165 -3.46 10.82 -15.99
CA THR A 165 -2.02 11.13 -15.99
C THR A 165 -1.43 11.28 -14.59
N GLN A 166 -2.24 11.79 -13.65
CA GLN A 166 -1.89 11.88 -12.22
C GLN A 166 -1.63 10.49 -11.59
N PHE A 167 -2.13 9.43 -12.21
CA PHE A 167 -1.99 8.07 -11.70
C PHE A 167 -0.77 7.34 -12.28
N ASN A 168 -0.11 7.86 -13.33
CA ASN A 168 0.96 7.16 -14.04
C ASN A 168 2.04 6.63 -13.09
N MET A 169 2.55 7.46 -12.16
CA MET A 169 3.57 7.04 -11.20
C MET A 169 3.16 5.82 -10.33
N TYR A 170 1.88 5.74 -9.96
CA TYR A 170 1.36 4.62 -9.16
C TYR A 170 1.05 3.40 -10.03
N ILE A 171 0.60 3.60 -11.27
CA ILE A 171 0.47 2.53 -12.27
C ILE A 171 1.84 1.87 -12.50
N ASP A 172 2.88 2.66 -12.70
CA ASP A 172 4.24 2.18 -12.97
C ASP A 172 4.75 1.33 -11.80
N ARG A 173 4.46 1.74 -10.56
CA ARG A 173 4.79 0.92 -9.37
C ARG A 173 4.05 -0.42 -9.36
N ILE A 174 2.75 -0.43 -9.67
CA ILE A 174 1.96 -1.66 -9.75
C ILE A 174 2.45 -2.56 -10.90
N ALA A 175 2.77 -1.97 -12.05
CA ALA A 175 3.33 -2.68 -13.20
C ALA A 175 4.70 -3.30 -12.88
N GLY A 176 5.55 -2.62 -12.12
CA GLY A 176 6.80 -3.16 -11.58
C GLY A 176 6.58 -4.40 -10.71
N VAL A 177 5.67 -4.32 -9.74
CA VAL A 177 5.32 -5.46 -8.87
C VAL A 177 4.78 -6.65 -9.68
N ILE A 178 3.95 -6.38 -10.70
CA ILE A 178 3.46 -7.40 -11.63
C ILE A 178 4.62 -8.02 -12.43
N SER A 179 5.51 -7.19 -12.97
CA SER A 179 6.66 -7.64 -13.77
C SER A 179 7.53 -8.60 -12.97
N GLU A 180 7.96 -8.21 -11.78
CA GLU A 180 8.81 -9.02 -10.90
C GLU A 180 8.24 -10.42 -10.64
N ASN A 181 6.92 -10.50 -10.40
CA ASN A 181 6.27 -11.76 -10.08
C ASN A 181 5.92 -12.59 -11.32
N SER A 182 5.65 -11.94 -12.46
CA SER A 182 5.39 -12.62 -13.73
C SER A 182 6.61 -13.38 -14.26
N LEU A 183 7.82 -12.91 -13.94
CA LEU A 183 9.08 -13.58 -14.30
C LEU A 183 9.31 -14.89 -13.53
N VAL A 184 8.69 -15.03 -12.36
CA VAL A 184 8.95 -16.15 -11.43
C VAL A 184 7.78 -17.14 -11.39
N ASP A 185 6.53 -16.66 -11.50
CA ASP A 185 5.33 -17.46 -11.35
C ASP A 185 4.50 -17.56 -12.64
N ARG A 186 4.61 -18.70 -13.32
CA ARG A 186 3.84 -19.01 -14.53
C ARG A 186 2.32 -19.03 -14.29
N ARG A 187 1.85 -19.45 -13.11
CA ARG A 187 0.40 -19.47 -12.80
C ARG A 187 -0.14 -18.06 -12.64
N PHE A 188 0.64 -17.16 -12.06
CA PHE A 188 0.31 -15.74 -12.00
C PHE A 188 0.22 -15.14 -13.40
N GLN A 189 1.18 -15.45 -14.28
CA GLN A 189 1.17 -15.02 -15.68
C GLN A 189 -0.09 -15.52 -16.42
N ASP A 190 -0.44 -16.80 -16.28
CA ASP A 190 -1.61 -17.40 -16.93
C ASP A 190 -2.92 -16.71 -16.50
N ARG A 191 -3.03 -16.32 -15.21
CA ARG A 191 -4.19 -15.60 -14.67
C ARG A 191 -4.28 -14.16 -15.16
N LEU A 192 -3.14 -13.50 -15.36
CA LEU A 192 -3.08 -12.10 -15.78
C LEU A 192 -3.21 -11.94 -17.30
N HIS A 193 -2.83 -12.96 -18.07
CA HIS A 193 -2.81 -12.93 -19.54
C HIS A 193 -4.14 -12.47 -20.17
N PRO A 194 -5.33 -12.96 -19.76
CA PRO A 194 -6.60 -12.48 -20.30
C PRO A 194 -6.83 -10.98 -20.05
N ILE A 195 -6.36 -10.46 -18.92
CA ILE A 195 -6.51 -9.05 -18.54
C ILE A 195 -5.56 -8.17 -19.35
N MET A 196 -4.33 -8.63 -19.57
CA MET A 196 -3.37 -7.95 -20.47
C MET A 196 -3.87 -7.88 -21.92
N LEU A 197 -4.57 -8.92 -22.40
CA LEU A 197 -5.21 -8.88 -23.71
C LEU A 197 -6.37 -7.88 -23.77
N LYS A 198 -7.13 -7.75 -22.67
CA LYS A 198 -8.22 -6.76 -22.55
C LYS A 198 -7.69 -5.32 -22.45
N HIS A 199 -6.55 -5.12 -21.78
CA HIS A 199 -5.93 -3.82 -21.54
C HIS A 199 -4.52 -3.76 -22.12
N PRO A 200 -4.35 -3.38 -23.40
CA PRO A 200 -3.03 -3.31 -24.03
C PRO A 200 -2.05 -2.37 -23.32
N ARG A 201 -2.56 -1.32 -22.65
CA ARG A 201 -1.74 -0.42 -21.84
C ARG A 201 -1.08 -1.14 -20.66
N LEU A 202 -1.80 -2.00 -19.95
CA LEU A 202 -1.20 -2.85 -18.90
C LEU A 202 -0.07 -3.72 -19.46
N ALA A 203 -0.26 -4.31 -20.64
CA ALA A 203 0.77 -5.12 -21.26
C ALA A 203 2.02 -4.30 -21.61
N LEU A 204 1.83 -3.06 -22.09
CA LEU A 204 2.92 -2.13 -22.35
C LEU A 204 3.64 -1.73 -21.07
N ASP A 205 2.91 -1.27 -20.05
CA ASP A 205 3.47 -0.80 -18.78
C ASP A 205 4.27 -1.93 -18.09
N VAL A 206 3.75 -3.17 -18.12
CA VAL A 206 4.47 -4.35 -17.58
C VAL A 206 5.70 -4.70 -18.42
N ALA A 207 5.63 -4.59 -19.76
CA ALA A 207 6.77 -4.83 -20.62
C ALA A 207 7.88 -3.79 -20.40
N GLU A 208 7.53 -2.52 -20.28
CA GLU A 208 8.44 -1.42 -19.96
C GLU A 208 9.13 -1.66 -18.61
N ALA A 209 8.36 -1.94 -17.55
CA ALA A 209 8.92 -2.29 -16.25
C ALA A 209 9.84 -3.54 -16.30
N THR A 210 9.50 -4.53 -17.13
CA THR A 210 10.33 -5.71 -17.34
C THR A 210 11.64 -5.35 -18.04
N PHE A 211 11.60 -4.52 -19.07
CA PHE A 211 12.80 -4.07 -19.79
C PHE A 211 13.70 -3.22 -18.91
N GLU A 212 13.14 -2.33 -18.08
CA GLU A 212 13.90 -1.56 -17.09
C GLU A 212 14.60 -2.48 -16.09
N THR A 213 13.88 -3.47 -15.56
CA THR A 213 14.43 -4.46 -14.62
C THR A 213 15.56 -5.27 -15.26
N LEU A 214 15.38 -5.73 -16.51
CA LEU A 214 16.41 -6.44 -17.27
C LEU A 214 17.62 -5.56 -17.60
N ALA A 215 17.40 -4.30 -17.94
CA ALA A 215 18.47 -3.34 -18.22
C ALA A 215 19.30 -3.08 -16.96
N GLU A 216 18.66 -2.89 -15.80
CA GLU A 216 19.36 -2.71 -14.53
C GLU A 216 20.12 -3.98 -14.12
N THR A 217 19.49 -5.14 -14.22
CA THR A 217 20.14 -6.44 -13.96
C THR A 217 21.37 -6.65 -14.86
N ARG A 218 21.30 -6.22 -16.12
CA ARG A 218 22.45 -6.27 -17.04
C ARG A 218 23.55 -5.31 -16.60
N ARG A 219 23.23 -4.08 -16.20
CA ARG A 219 24.22 -3.11 -15.69
C ARG A 219 24.91 -3.65 -14.44
N GLU A 220 24.15 -4.21 -13.50
CA GLU A 220 24.70 -4.84 -12.30
C GLU A 220 25.62 -6.02 -12.63
N SER A 221 25.22 -6.88 -13.59
CA SER A 221 26.03 -8.00 -14.05
C SER A 221 27.36 -7.56 -14.69
N VAL A 222 27.33 -6.50 -15.51
CA VAL A 222 28.54 -5.92 -16.12
C VAL A 222 29.47 -5.36 -15.04
N ARG A 223 28.94 -4.58 -14.08
CA ARG A 223 29.74 -4.06 -12.96
C ARG A 223 30.35 -5.19 -12.13
N ALA A 224 29.59 -6.23 -11.81
CA ALA A 224 30.10 -7.38 -11.09
C ALA A 224 31.19 -8.13 -11.89
N GLN A 225 31.06 -8.21 -13.21
CA GLN A 225 32.07 -8.81 -14.07
C GLN A 225 33.35 -7.96 -14.15
N GLU A 226 33.24 -6.64 -14.18
CA GLU A 226 34.36 -5.69 -14.08
C GLU A 226 35.08 -5.85 -12.74
N GLU A 227 34.35 -5.87 -11.61
CA GLU A 227 34.92 -6.13 -10.28
C GLU A 227 35.66 -7.48 -10.21
N ILE A 228 35.06 -8.54 -10.76
CA ILE A 228 35.70 -9.86 -10.85
C ILE A 228 36.99 -9.80 -11.69
N SER A 229 36.97 -9.03 -12.78
CA SER A 229 38.12 -8.90 -13.68
C SER A 229 39.24 -8.09 -13.05
N ASP A 230 38.92 -7.00 -12.35
CA ASP A 230 39.86 -6.18 -11.59
C ASP A 230 40.50 -6.99 -10.46
N MET A 231 39.72 -7.78 -9.72
CA MET A 231 40.25 -8.69 -8.70
C MET A 231 41.21 -9.72 -9.31
N ARG A 232 40.86 -10.31 -10.46
CA ARG A 232 41.76 -11.25 -11.17
C ARG A 232 43.05 -10.56 -11.65
N ALA A 233 42.95 -9.32 -12.14
CA ALA A 233 44.10 -8.54 -12.61
C ALA A 233 45.02 -8.12 -11.45
N GLN A 234 44.47 -7.90 -10.25
CA GLN A 234 45.23 -7.66 -9.01
C GLN A 234 45.90 -8.92 -8.45
N GLY A 235 45.72 -10.08 -9.09
CA GLY A 235 46.40 -11.32 -8.73
C GLY A 235 45.76 -12.10 -7.59
N PHE A 236 44.52 -11.76 -7.20
CA PHE A 236 43.77 -12.54 -6.20
C PHE A 236 43.59 -13.99 -6.70
N ARG A 237 44.15 -14.95 -5.95
CA ARG A 237 43.94 -16.37 -6.24
C ARG A 237 42.55 -16.79 -5.75
N ARG A 238 41.92 -17.71 -6.49
CA ARG A 238 40.58 -18.25 -6.17
C ARG A 238 40.45 -18.75 -4.72
N ASP A 239 41.55 -19.18 -4.12
CA ASP A 239 41.64 -19.69 -2.75
C ASP A 239 41.58 -18.57 -1.70
N GLU A 240 42.12 -17.38 -2.00
CA GLU A 240 42.09 -16.23 -1.09
C GLU A 240 40.70 -15.57 -1.01
N PHE A 241 39.90 -15.70 -2.08
CA PHE A 241 38.53 -15.21 -2.14
C PHE A 241 37.59 -15.98 -1.21
N TRP A 242 37.66 -17.32 -1.24
CA TRP A 242 36.86 -18.15 -0.32
C TRP A 242 37.33 -17.98 1.11
N ASP A 243 38.64 -17.83 1.34
CA ASP A 243 39.18 -17.56 2.67
C ASP A 243 38.74 -16.20 3.23
N GLN A 244 38.69 -15.15 2.41
CA GLN A 244 38.22 -13.83 2.85
C GLN A 244 36.69 -13.80 3.03
N ALA A 245 35.93 -14.38 2.11
CA ALA A 245 34.47 -14.45 2.21
C ALA A 245 34.02 -15.34 3.40
N GLU A 246 34.73 -16.43 3.68
CA GLU A 246 34.46 -17.27 4.85
C GLU A 246 34.92 -16.57 6.13
N LYS A 247 36.08 -15.88 6.16
CA LYS A 247 36.49 -15.03 7.30
C LYS A 247 35.51 -13.89 7.58
N GLU A 248 34.88 -13.33 6.57
CA GLU A 248 33.87 -12.27 6.72
C GLU A 248 32.53 -12.83 7.19
N ARG A 249 32.11 -13.99 6.68
CA ARG A 249 30.96 -14.75 7.24
C ARG A 249 31.20 -15.16 8.69
N GLN A 250 32.42 -15.54 9.03
CA GLN A 250 32.80 -15.94 10.39
C GLN A 250 32.82 -14.71 11.32
N ARG A 251 33.31 -13.56 10.86
CA ARG A 251 33.16 -12.27 11.55
C ARG A 251 31.69 -11.90 11.76
N ASN A 252 30.84 -12.07 10.75
CA ASN A 252 29.41 -11.79 10.87
C ASN A 252 28.69 -12.77 11.80
N ARG A 253 29.12 -14.04 11.83
CA ARG A 253 28.67 -15.02 12.84
C ARG A 253 29.12 -14.61 14.24
N GLU A 254 30.37 -14.22 14.43
CA GLU A 254 30.88 -13.73 15.72
C GLU A 254 30.22 -12.44 16.20
N ILE A 255 29.89 -11.52 15.30
CA ILE A 255 29.13 -10.30 15.62
C ILE A 255 27.70 -10.70 16.03
N GLY A 256 27.04 -11.58 15.27
CA GLY A 256 25.73 -12.11 15.60
C GLY A 256 25.70 -12.89 16.93
N GLN A 257 26.75 -13.64 17.23
CA GLN A 257 26.89 -14.44 18.45
C GLN A 257 27.18 -13.55 19.66
N LYS A 258 28.06 -12.53 19.54
CA LYS A 258 28.24 -11.50 20.58
C LYS A 258 26.97 -10.69 20.84
N SER A 259 26.13 -10.50 19.83
CA SER A 259 24.84 -9.81 19.96
C SER A 259 23.83 -10.68 20.74
N ALA A 260 23.79 -11.97 20.43
CA ALA A 260 22.94 -12.97 21.11
C ALA A 260 23.41 -13.25 22.55
N ASP A 261 24.71 -13.40 22.77
CA ASP A 261 25.32 -13.61 24.09
C ASP A 261 25.09 -12.39 25.01
N SER A 262 25.12 -11.15 24.47
CA SER A 262 24.77 -9.95 25.25
C SER A 262 23.29 -9.88 25.66
N PHE A 263 22.42 -10.54 24.89
CA PHE A 263 21.00 -10.64 25.18
C PHE A 263 20.72 -11.74 26.22
N GLU A 264 21.43 -12.87 26.16
CA GLU A 264 21.34 -13.94 27.16
C GLU A 264 21.97 -13.55 28.51
N ASP A 265 23.10 -12.81 28.53
CA ASP A 265 23.69 -12.29 29.77
C ASP A 265 22.77 -11.30 30.51
N GLN A 266 21.93 -10.55 29.79
CA GLN A 266 20.90 -9.69 30.38
C GLN A 266 19.71 -10.46 30.96
N ILE A 267 19.44 -11.67 30.45
CA ILE A 267 18.31 -12.51 30.89
C ILE A 267 18.71 -13.44 32.04
N VAL A 268 19.92 -13.99 32.03
CA VAL A 268 20.39 -14.97 33.03
C VAL A 268 21.05 -14.30 34.23
N GLY A 269 21.64 -13.11 34.05
CA GLY A 269 22.34 -12.35 35.08
C GLY A 269 21.45 -11.50 36.00
N GLY A 270 20.20 -11.90 36.30
CA GLY A 270 19.41 -11.35 37.43
C GLY A 270 19.39 -9.83 37.63
N GLY A 271 19.53 -9.05 36.55
CA GLY A 271 19.85 -7.61 36.61
C GLY A 271 18.64 -6.68 36.56
N PHE A 272 17.42 -7.20 36.65
CA PHE A 272 16.22 -6.36 36.79
C PHE A 272 16.12 -5.80 38.21
N LYS A 273 16.99 -4.83 38.53
CA LYS A 273 16.71 -3.86 39.60
C LYS A 273 15.54 -3.00 39.14
N ARG A 274 14.35 -3.34 39.64
CA ARG A 274 13.21 -2.43 39.69
C ARG A 274 13.61 -1.17 40.45
N SER A 275 13.66 -0.04 39.76
CA SER A 275 13.76 1.32 40.28
C SER A 275 13.26 2.29 39.18
N PRO A 276 12.73 3.47 39.57
CA PRO A 276 11.46 3.99 39.08
C PRO A 276 11.55 4.63 37.68
N SER A 277 10.45 4.53 36.94
CA SER A 277 10.25 5.11 35.61
C SER A 277 10.54 6.62 35.60
N PRO A 278 11.59 7.07 34.89
CA PRO A 278 11.71 8.48 34.53
C PRO A 278 10.80 8.73 33.33
N GLN A 279 9.83 9.61 33.51
CA GLN A 279 9.10 10.24 32.41
C GLN A 279 10.10 11.00 31.54
N TYR A 280 10.46 10.45 30.38
CA TYR A 280 10.99 11.22 29.28
C TYR A 280 9.99 11.17 28.13
N ASN A 281 9.41 12.34 27.85
CA ASN A 281 8.72 12.66 26.63
C ASN A 281 9.64 12.36 25.44
N VAL A 282 9.39 11.26 24.72
CA VAL A 282 9.92 11.10 23.36
C VAL A 282 9.01 11.94 22.46
N ARG A 283 9.41 13.19 22.27
CA ARG A 283 9.09 13.92 21.03
C ARG A 283 9.79 13.14 19.92
N MET A 284 9.04 12.35 19.14
CA MET A 284 9.46 12.04 17.78
C MET A 284 9.24 13.31 16.96
N VAL A 285 10.29 14.13 16.86
CA VAL A 285 10.41 15.09 15.76
C VAL A 285 10.78 14.26 14.53
N GLN A 286 9.78 13.88 13.74
CA GLN A 286 10.00 13.52 12.34
C GLN A 286 10.10 14.83 11.56
N GLU A 287 11.32 15.31 11.37
CA GLU A 287 11.61 16.24 10.29
C GLU A 287 11.49 15.47 8.97
N TRP A 288 10.42 15.78 8.24
CA TRP A 288 10.28 15.41 6.84
C TRP A 288 11.06 16.42 6.02
N GLU A 289 12.32 16.12 5.71
CA GLU A 289 12.97 16.75 4.56
C GLU A 289 12.52 15.99 3.30
N CYS A 290 11.65 16.65 2.53
CA CYS A 290 11.40 16.30 1.13
C CYS A 290 12.69 16.49 0.33
N GLY A 291 13.49 15.43 0.24
CA GLY A 291 14.60 15.30 -0.70
C GLY A 291 14.22 14.36 -1.82
N VAL A 292 14.03 14.90 -3.02
CA VAL A 292 13.93 14.15 -4.27
C VAL A 292 15.19 13.30 -4.44
N GLN A 293 15.12 11.98 -4.20
CA GLN A 293 15.98 10.97 -4.82
C GLN A 293 15.49 9.56 -4.47
N GLY A 294 15.34 8.72 -5.51
CA GLY A 294 14.74 7.40 -5.42
C GLY A 294 15.39 6.46 -4.40
N CYS A 295 14.55 5.76 -3.64
CA CYS A 295 14.96 4.63 -2.81
C CYS A 295 14.18 3.39 -3.23
N TYR A 296 14.87 2.53 -3.99
CA TYR A 296 14.50 1.12 -4.16
C TYR A 296 14.68 0.39 -2.82
N MET A 297 13.60 -0.15 -2.24
CA MET A 297 13.73 -1.19 -1.22
C MET A 297 14.06 -2.52 -1.90
N ARG A 298 15.31 -2.97 -1.73
CA ARG A 298 15.81 -4.29 -2.15
C ARG A 298 15.29 -5.37 -1.21
N THR A 299 14.38 -6.22 -1.68
CA THR A 299 14.10 -7.51 -1.05
C THR A 299 15.17 -8.51 -1.52
N ARG A 300 16.18 -8.78 -0.68
CA ARG A 300 17.19 -9.82 -0.96
C ARG A 300 16.56 -11.20 -0.79
N TYR A 301 16.23 -11.87 -1.89
CA TYR A 301 16.03 -13.33 -1.88
C TYR A 301 17.36 -14.04 -2.12
N ALA A 302 17.75 -14.88 -1.15
CA ALA A 302 18.85 -15.82 -1.31
C ALA A 302 18.42 -16.95 -2.25
N PHE A 303 19.05 -17.05 -3.41
CA PHE A 303 18.93 -18.21 -4.30
C PHE A 303 19.56 -19.44 -3.63
N MET A 304 18.73 -20.38 -3.14
CA MET A 304 19.16 -21.77 -2.97
C MET A 304 19.18 -22.42 -4.35
N LYS A 305 20.38 -22.61 -4.92
CA LYS A 305 20.58 -23.51 -6.07
C LYS A 305 20.61 -24.94 -5.54
N HIS A 306 19.61 -25.74 -5.91
CA HIS A 306 19.69 -27.19 -5.87
C HIS A 306 20.68 -27.66 -6.94
N GLU A 307 21.77 -28.27 -6.48
CA GLU A 307 22.63 -29.12 -7.31
C GLU A 307 21.91 -30.45 -7.59
N HIS A 308 21.91 -30.88 -8.85
CA HIS A 308 22.16 -32.25 -9.33
C HIS A 308 21.62 -32.41 -10.76
N MET A 309 22.50 -32.35 -11.76
CA MET A 309 22.49 -33.33 -12.84
C MET A 309 23.83 -33.31 -13.55
N VAL A 310 24.60 -34.37 -13.31
CA VAL A 310 25.77 -34.77 -14.07
C VAL A 310 25.27 -35.17 -15.46
N ILE A 311 25.83 -34.57 -16.51
CA ILE A 311 25.84 -35.14 -17.85
C ILE A 311 27.31 -35.39 -18.15
N ASP A 312 27.73 -36.65 -18.02
CA ASP A 312 29.01 -37.13 -18.51
C ASP A 312 28.99 -37.16 -20.04
N VAL A 313 30.09 -36.71 -20.65
CA VAL A 313 30.43 -36.88 -22.07
C VAL A 313 31.41 -38.05 -22.18
#